data_AF-A0A932UXC9-F1
#
_entry.id   AF-A0A932UXC9-F1
#
_cell.length_a   1.000
_cell.length_b   1.000
_cell.length_c   1.000
_cell.angle_alpha   90.00
_cell.angle_beta   90.00
_cell.angle_gamma   90.00
#
_symmetry.space_group_name_H-M   'P 1'
#
loop_
_entity.id
_entity.type
_entity.pdbx_description
1 polymer ?
#
loop_
_entity_poly.entity_id
_entity_poly.type
_entity_poly.pdbx_seq_one_letter_code
_entity_poly.pdbx_strand_id
1 'polypeptide(L)' 'MKADTFETQGDIPAEHTCDGKDFSPALHWQNPPANTKSFALIMDDPDATIGTWVHWV' A
#
# COMPACT_ATOMS: atom_id res chain seq x y z
N MET A 1 -0.80 -7.32 -7.09
CA MET A 1 0.31 -6.70 -6.36
C MET A 1 0.45 -7.44 -5.04
N LYS A 2 1.68 -7.60 -4.54
CA LYS A 2 1.96 -8.19 -3.23
C LYS A 2 2.94 -7.30 -2.47
N ALA A 3 2.84 -7.28 -1.15
CA ALA A 3 3.87 -6.75 -0.27
C ALA A 3 4.78 -7.89 0.19
N ASP A 4 6.05 -7.58 0.49
CA ASP A 4 6.99 -8.58 1.02
C ASP A 4 6.75 -8.87 2.50
N THR A 5 6.18 -7.90 3.22
CA THR A 5 6.16 -7.86 4.69
C THR A 5 4.80 -8.17 5.28
N PHE A 6 3.74 -8.25 4.47
CA PHE A 6 2.39 -8.63 4.89
C PHE A 6 1.56 -9.21 3.74
N GLU A 7 0.54 -9.97 4.10
CA GLU A 7 -0.43 -10.54 3.18
C GLU A 7 -1.71 -9.69 3.11
N THR A 8 -2.53 -9.93 2.10
CA THR A 8 -3.86 -9.29 2.00
C THR A 8 -4.68 -9.53 3.26
N GLN A 9 -5.22 -8.46 3.85
CA GLN A 9 -5.95 -8.47 5.13
C GLN A 9 -5.11 -8.89 6.36
N GLY A 10 -3.80 -9.05 6.21
CA GLY A 10 -2.89 -9.22 7.34
C GLY A 10 -2.52 -7.89 7.98
N ASP A 11 -1.97 -7.97 9.18
CA ASP A 11 -1.48 -6.79 9.90
C ASP A 11 -0.29 -6.15 9.18
N ILE A 12 -0.29 -4.82 9.11
CA ILE A 12 0.84 -4.05 8.59
C ILE A 12 1.93 -3.99 9.68
N PRO A 13 3.17 -4.42 9.41
CA PRO A 13 4.26 -4.35 10.37
C PRO A 13 4.51 -2.93 10.87
N ALA A 14 4.85 -2.80 12.16
CA ALA A 14 5.02 -1.50 12.83
C ALA A 14 6.04 -0.58 12.13
N GLU A 15 7.03 -1.11 11.42
CA GLU A 15 7.97 -0.30 10.65
C GLU A 15 7.33 0.57 9.56
N HIS A 16 6.15 0.14 9.06
CA HIS A 16 5.35 0.84 8.06
C HIS A 16 4.19 1.66 8.65
N THR A 17 4.10 1.74 9.98
CA THR A 17 3.07 2.52 10.68
C THR A 17 3.69 3.69 11.43
N CYS A 18 2.83 4.55 12.00
CA CYS A 18 3.24 5.67 12.85
C CYS A 18 3.87 5.23 14.18
N ASP A 19 3.72 3.97 14.59
CA ASP A 19 4.37 3.42 15.78
C ASP A 19 5.84 3.04 15.54
N GLY A 20 6.26 2.97 14.26
CA GLY A 20 7.63 2.66 13.87
C GLY A 20 8.30 3.78 13.09
N LYS A 21 8.84 3.44 11.92
CA LYS A 21 9.67 4.36 11.12
C LYS A 21 8.88 5.07 10.02
N ASP A 22 7.61 4.70 9.83
CA ASP A 22 6.74 5.26 8.80
C ASP A 22 7.32 5.11 7.37
N PHE A 23 8.03 3.99 7.13
CA PHE A 23 8.57 3.70 5.81
C PHE A 23 7.54 2.99 4.94
N SER A 24 7.46 3.37 3.67
CA SER A 24 6.59 2.69 2.71
C SER A 24 6.96 1.20 2.58
N PRO A 25 5.99 0.28 2.52
CA PRO A 25 6.27 -1.13 2.28
C PRO A 25 6.81 -1.39 0.87
N ALA A 26 7.64 -2.42 0.74
CA ALA A 26 8.07 -2.90 -0.57
C ALA A 26 6.90 -3.59 -1.27
N LEU A 27 6.55 -3.11 -2.47
CA LEU A 27 5.43 -3.61 -3.26
C LEU A 27 5.90 -4.13 -4.62
N HIS A 28 5.33 -5.26 -5.03
CA HIS A 28 5.67 -5.93 -6.29
C HIS A 28 4.44 -6.13 -7.17
N TRP A 29 4.57 -5.76 -8.44
CA TRP A 29 3.57 -6.00 -9.48
C TRP A 29 4.09 -7.05 -10.45
N GLN A 30 3.20 -7.93 -10.89
CA GLN A 30 3.51 -8.98 -11.86
C GLN A 30 2.37 -9.07 -12.87
N ASN A 31 2.70 -9.53 -14.08
CA ASN A 31 1.74 -9.80 -15.16
C ASN A 31 0.86 -8.59 -15.53
N PRO A 32 1.42 -7.41 -15.85
CA PRO A 32 0.60 -6.34 -16.40
C PRO A 32 -0.02 -6.72 -17.75
N PRO A 33 -1.20 -6.17 -18.07
CA PRO A 33 -1.79 -6.32 -19.40
C PRO A 33 -0.83 -5.89 -20.52
N ALA A 34 -0.99 -6.46 -21.71
CA ALA A 34 -0.25 -6.01 -22.88
C ALA A 34 -0.51 -4.51 -23.13
N ASN A 35 0.55 -3.78 -23.50
CA ASN A 35 0.55 -2.34 -23.77
C ASN A 35 0.43 -1.41 -22.54
N THR A 36 0.54 -1.91 -21.29
CA THR A 36 0.70 -1.04 -20.11
C THR A 36 1.84 -0.04 -20.32
N LYS A 37 1.55 1.25 -20.13
CA LYS A 37 2.52 2.35 -20.31
C LYS A 37 3.10 2.85 -19.00
N SER A 38 2.32 2.76 -17.93
CA SER A 38 2.67 3.20 -16.60
C SER A 38 1.80 2.49 -15.56
N PHE A 39 2.22 2.59 -14.30
CA PHE A 39 1.42 2.24 -13.14
C PHE A 39 1.22 3.49 -12.29
N ALA A 40 0.15 3.50 -11.51
CA ALA A 40 -0.07 4.42 -10.41
C ALA A 40 -0.50 3.59 -9.19
N LEU A 41 -0.27 4.12 -7.99
CA LEU A 41 -0.65 3.51 -6.73
C LEU A 41 -1.51 4.51 -5.95
N ILE A 42 -2.61 4.03 -5.38
CA ILE A 42 -3.36 4.77 -4.37
C ILE A 42 -3.46 3.86 -3.17
N MET A 43 -3.06 4.36 -2.01
CA MET A 43 -3.28 3.70 -0.72
C MET A 43 -4.22 4.59 0.10
N ASP A 44 -5.44 4.14 0.28
CA ASP A 44 -6.47 4.85 1.02
C ASP A 44 -6.96 4.05 2.24
N ASP A 45 -7.26 4.78 3.31
CA ASP A 45 -7.90 4.28 4.50
C ASP A 45 -9.35 4.80 4.53
N PRO A 46 -10.35 3.99 4.13
CA PRO A 46 -11.76 4.37 4.22
C PRO A 46 -12.30 4.40 5.65
N ASP A 47 -11.59 3.81 6.61
CA ASP A 47 -12.00 3.70 8.01
C ASP A 47 -11.50 4.89 8.85
N ALA A 48 -10.74 5.82 8.25
CA ALA A 48 -10.28 7.04 8.90
C ALA A 48 -11.45 7.89 9.44
N THR A 49 -11.21 8.53 10.59
CA THR A 49 -12.27 9.17 11.41
C THR A 49 -12.96 10.35 10.76
N ILE A 50 -12.34 10.98 9.76
CA ILE A 50 -12.88 12.15 9.02
C ILE A 50 -12.99 11.81 7.53
N GLY A 51 -13.58 10.65 7.23
CA GLY A 51 -13.72 10.14 5.87
C GLY A 51 -12.44 9.55 5.31
N THR A 52 -12.47 9.10 4.06
CA THR A 52 -11.35 8.39 3.43
C THR A 52 -10.09 9.24 3.39
N TRP A 53 -9.00 8.69 3.92
CA TRP A 53 -7.69 9.32 3.90
C TRP A 53 -6.77 8.67 2.88
N VAL A 54 -6.18 9.45 1.98
CA VAL A 54 -5.18 8.94 1.04
C VAL A 54 -3.80 9.05 1.68
N HIS A 55 -3.22 7.92 2.06
CA HIS A 55 -1.86 7.83 2.63
C HIS A 55 -0.78 7.99 1.57
N TRP A 56 -1.03 7.50 0.34
CA TRP A 56 -0.03 7.54 -0.73
C TRP A 56 -0.69 7.64 -2.12
N VAL A 57 -0.04 8.41 -3.02
CA VAL A 57 -0.36 8.60 -4.44
C VAL A 57 0.90 8.59 -5.30
#